data_AF-A0A0F8WS59-F1
#
_entry.id   AF-A0A0F8WS59-F1
#
_cell.length_a   1.000
_cell.length_b   1.000
_cell.length_c   1.000
_cell.angle_alpha   90.00
_cell.angle_beta   90.00
_cell.angle_gamma   90.00
#
_symmetry.space_group_name_H-M   'P 1'
#
loop_
_entity.id
_entity.type
_entity.pdbx_description
1 polymer ?
#
loop_
_entity_poly.entity_id
_entity_poly.type
_entity_poly.pdbx_seq_one_letter_code
_entity_poly.pdbx_strand_id
1 'polypeptide(L)'
;MAEQKILCAHCADTHPDFPLTGDHILQWHMGPKDMYNKEGGYLGVKYLGKMYSRRVVLPLDFIGGKPIAELNGRGWDRPGYRDLMLRNGHIINLVPDNGDDWIDPDEMTWGAKGINSIASHICLAGGRNSENESGVFKFREIYNDAMFTS
;
A
#
# COMPACT_ATOMS: atom_id res chain seq x y z
N MET A 1 2.23 17.92 -11.99
CA MET A 1 2.19 18.83 -10.84
C MET A 1 0.77 19.41 -10.70
N ALA A 2 0.17 19.28 -9.52
CA ALA A 2 -1.04 20.00 -9.13
C ALA A 2 -1.00 20.27 -7.62
N GLU A 3 -1.59 21.39 -7.19
CA GLU A 3 -1.59 21.79 -5.78
C GLU A 3 -2.29 20.72 -4.91
N GLN A 4 -1.66 20.36 -3.79
CA GLN A 4 -2.22 19.47 -2.80
C GLN A 4 -3.40 20.14 -2.08
N LYS A 5 -4.55 19.46 -2.09
CA LYS A 5 -5.79 19.97 -1.48
C LYS A 5 -6.33 19.07 -0.38
N ILE A 6 -5.91 17.81 -0.38
CA ILE A 6 -6.49 16.76 0.46
C ILE A 6 -5.38 15.95 1.11
N LEU A 7 -5.56 15.65 2.39
CA LEU A 7 -4.88 14.56 3.05
C LEU A 7 -5.87 13.40 3.21
N CYS A 8 -5.59 12.27 2.59
CA CYS A 8 -6.40 11.06 2.68
C CYS A 8 -5.74 10.07 3.63
N ALA A 9 -6.41 9.75 4.73
CA ALA A 9 -5.95 8.76 5.68
C ALA A 9 -6.60 7.39 5.42
N HIS A 10 -5.77 6.36 5.37
CA HIS A 10 -6.15 4.95 5.23
C HIS A 10 -5.73 4.14 6.46
N CYS A 11 -6.21 2.91 6.55
CA CYS A 11 -5.65 1.88 7.44
C CYS A 11 -5.17 0.68 6.62
N ALA A 12 -4.20 -0.06 7.15
CA ALA A 12 -3.65 -1.24 6.49
C ALA A 12 -4.52 -2.50 6.63
N ASP A 13 -5.57 -2.45 7.48
CA ASP A 13 -6.43 -3.57 7.85
C ASP A 13 -5.64 -4.80 8.35
N THR A 14 -4.66 -4.57 9.22
CA THR A 14 -3.80 -5.62 9.76
C THR A 14 -4.12 -5.95 11.21
N HIS A 15 -3.92 -7.22 11.57
CA HIS A 15 -3.95 -7.71 12.95
C HIS A 15 -2.95 -6.93 13.84
N PRO A 16 -3.23 -6.71 15.15
CA PRO A 16 -2.32 -5.99 16.04
C PRO A 16 -0.91 -6.58 16.13
N ASP A 17 -0.78 -7.91 16.08
CA ASP A 17 0.51 -8.60 16.14
C ASP A 17 1.20 -8.75 14.77
N PHE A 18 0.61 -8.21 13.70
CA PHE A 18 1.23 -8.26 12.38
C PHE A 18 2.38 -7.23 12.32
N PRO A 19 3.64 -7.65 12.08
CA PRO A 19 4.78 -6.75 12.02
C PRO A 19 4.79 -6.01 10.67
N LEU A 20 3.87 -5.07 10.51
CA LEU A 20 3.71 -4.32 9.27
C LEU A 20 4.98 -3.50 8.97
N THR A 21 5.42 -3.55 7.72
CA THR A 21 6.57 -2.81 7.23
C THR A 21 6.21 -2.11 5.93
N GLY A 22 7.06 -1.17 5.49
CA GLY A 22 6.91 -0.55 4.16
C GLY A 22 6.93 -1.57 3.03
N ASP A 23 7.79 -2.59 3.12
CA ASP A 23 7.88 -3.66 2.13
C ASP A 23 6.56 -4.42 1.95
N HIS A 24 5.83 -4.70 3.03
CA HIS A 24 4.51 -5.32 2.93
C HIS A 24 3.54 -4.46 2.09
N ILE A 25 3.53 -3.13 2.32
CA ILE A 25 2.71 -2.21 1.53
C ILE A 25 3.12 -2.23 0.06
N LEU A 26 4.43 -2.17 -0.23
CA LEU A 26 4.95 -2.23 -1.60
C LEU A 26 4.60 -3.56 -2.28
N GLN A 27 4.72 -4.69 -1.57
CA GLN A 27 4.33 -6.01 -2.08
C GLN A 27 2.84 -6.07 -2.42
N TRP A 28 1.97 -5.57 -1.55
CA TRP A 28 0.51 -5.59 -1.77
C TRP A 28 0.09 -4.66 -2.92
N HIS A 29 0.74 -3.52 -3.08
CA HIS A 29 0.38 -2.53 -4.08
C HIS A 29 1.02 -2.83 -5.44
N MET A 30 2.33 -3.00 -5.44
CA MET A 30 3.15 -3.04 -6.65
C MET A 30 3.45 -4.47 -7.11
N GLY A 31 3.29 -5.46 -6.22
CA GLY A 31 3.39 -6.88 -6.59
C GLY A 31 2.42 -7.24 -7.72
N PRO A 32 2.78 -8.24 -8.56
CA PRO A 32 2.00 -8.62 -9.73
C PRO A 32 0.58 -9.05 -9.39
N LYS A 33 -0.33 -8.80 -10.33
CA LYS A 33 -1.74 -9.20 -10.26
C LYS A 33 -2.11 -10.04 -11.47
N ASP A 34 -2.56 -11.27 -11.24
CA ASP A 34 -3.16 -12.08 -12.31
C ASP A 34 -4.51 -11.45 -12.74
N MET A 35 -4.69 -11.35 -14.04
CA MET A 35 -5.84 -10.69 -14.66
C MET A 35 -6.71 -11.74 -15.35
N TYR A 36 -8.02 -11.61 -15.17
CA TYR A 36 -9.01 -12.51 -15.74
C TYR A 36 -10.12 -11.69 -16.40
N ASN A 37 -10.76 -12.23 -17.43
CA ASN A 37 -11.99 -11.66 -17.98
C ASN A 37 -13.19 -11.97 -17.07
N LYS A 38 -14.38 -11.51 -17.45
CA LYS A 38 -15.59 -11.70 -16.64
C LYS A 38 -16.02 -13.17 -16.56
N GLU A 39 -15.61 -13.97 -17.54
CA GLU A 39 -15.89 -15.40 -17.65
C GLU A 39 -14.84 -16.27 -16.93
N GLY A 40 -13.84 -15.66 -16.28
CA GLY A 40 -12.76 -16.37 -15.57
C GLY A 40 -11.61 -16.85 -16.48
N GLY A 41 -11.63 -16.51 -17.76
CA GLY A 41 -10.53 -16.71 -18.69
C GLY A 41 -9.32 -15.85 -18.33
N TYR A 42 -8.16 -16.50 -18.20
CA TYR A 42 -6.91 -15.83 -17.86
C TYR A 42 -6.41 -14.93 -18.99
N LEU A 43 -6.09 -13.68 -18.66
CA LEU A 43 -5.67 -12.62 -19.61
C LEU A 43 -4.18 -12.29 -19.54
N GLY A 44 -3.49 -12.68 -18.45
CA GLY A 44 -2.09 -12.33 -18.22
C GLY A 44 -1.85 -11.82 -16.81
N VAL A 45 -0.68 -11.24 -16.59
CA VAL A 45 -0.25 -10.66 -15.31
C VAL A 45 0.01 -9.19 -15.49
N LYS A 46 -0.56 -8.34 -14.63
CA LYS A 46 -0.20 -6.93 -14.56
C LYS A 46 0.92 -6.74 -13.53
N TYR A 47 2.01 -6.09 -13.91
CA TYR A 47 3.09 -5.71 -13.02
C TYR A 47 3.65 -4.33 -13.40
N LEU A 48 3.79 -3.44 -12.42
CA LEU A 48 4.18 -2.03 -12.61
C LEU A 48 3.44 -1.35 -13.76
N GLY A 49 2.11 -1.50 -13.81
CA GLY A 49 1.28 -0.90 -14.87
C GLY A 49 1.32 -1.62 -16.21
N LYS A 50 2.27 -2.53 -16.45
CA LYS A 50 2.47 -3.25 -17.72
C LYS A 50 1.84 -4.63 -17.70
N MET A 51 1.37 -5.09 -18.85
CA MET A 51 0.82 -6.44 -19.03
C MET A 51 1.88 -7.40 -19.53
N TYR A 52 1.91 -8.58 -18.92
CA TYR A 52 2.75 -9.72 -19.28
C TYR A 52 1.86 -10.92 -19.59
N SER A 53 2.30 -11.80 -20.48
CA SER A 53 1.49 -12.97 -20.86
C SER A 53 1.35 -13.97 -19.71
N ARG A 54 2.41 -14.20 -18.91
CA ARG A 54 2.45 -15.18 -17.81
C ARG A 54 3.45 -14.75 -16.73
N ARG A 55 3.33 -15.31 -15.52
CA ARG A 55 4.29 -15.06 -14.42
C ARG A 55 5.72 -15.45 -14.75
N VAL A 56 5.91 -16.52 -15.54
CA VAL A 56 7.26 -17.00 -15.94
C VAL A 56 8.04 -16.02 -16.81
N VAL A 57 7.36 -15.04 -17.43
CA VAL A 57 8.02 -13.99 -18.23
C VAL A 57 8.12 -12.66 -17.49
N LEU A 58 7.78 -12.63 -16.19
CA LEU A 58 8.05 -11.46 -15.36
C LEU A 58 9.57 -11.24 -15.26
N PRO A 59 10.02 -9.98 -15.09
CA PRO A 59 11.42 -9.70 -14.83
C PRO A 59 11.89 -10.39 -13.54
N LEU A 60 13.19 -10.68 -13.46
CA LEU A 60 13.79 -11.13 -12.21
C LEU A 60 13.95 -9.91 -11.29
N ASP A 61 13.00 -9.74 -10.38
CA ASP A 61 12.91 -8.61 -9.47
C ASP A 61 12.42 -9.03 -8.08
N PHE A 62 12.64 -8.18 -7.08
CA PHE A 62 12.36 -8.44 -5.67
C PHE A 62 11.72 -7.22 -5.02
N ILE A 63 10.76 -7.44 -4.11
CA ILE A 63 10.20 -6.40 -3.25
C ILE A 63 10.34 -6.86 -1.80
N GLY A 64 11.10 -6.13 -0.98
CA GLY A 64 11.40 -6.52 0.40
C GLY A 64 12.09 -7.87 0.51
N GLY A 65 13.04 -8.16 -0.41
CA GLY A 65 13.76 -9.42 -0.46
C GLY A 65 12.97 -10.63 -0.96
N LYS A 66 11.69 -10.47 -1.32
CA LYS A 66 10.86 -11.57 -1.87
C LYS A 66 10.76 -11.49 -3.40
N PRO A 67 10.97 -12.60 -4.14
CA PRO A 67 10.82 -12.61 -5.60
C PRO A 67 9.41 -12.19 -6.04
N ILE A 68 9.30 -11.30 -7.03
CA ILE A 68 7.98 -10.80 -7.46
C ILE A 68 7.07 -11.90 -7.99
N ALA A 69 7.63 -12.97 -8.55
CA ALA A 69 6.87 -14.11 -9.07
C ALA A 69 5.99 -14.79 -7.99
N GLU A 70 6.40 -14.69 -6.71
CA GLU A 70 5.74 -15.28 -5.54
C GLU A 70 4.79 -14.31 -4.81
N LEU A 71 4.67 -13.07 -5.31
CA LEU A 71 3.82 -12.05 -4.72
C LEU A 71 2.44 -12.02 -5.37
N ASN A 72 1.45 -11.57 -4.60
CA ASN A 72 0.09 -11.31 -5.06
C ASN A 72 -0.29 -9.90 -4.64
N GLY A 73 -0.20 -8.95 -5.57
CA GLY A 73 -0.47 -7.54 -5.32
C GLY A 73 -1.53 -6.97 -6.25
N ARG A 74 -1.45 -5.66 -6.51
CA ARG A 74 -2.38 -4.94 -7.40
C ARG A 74 -1.81 -4.63 -8.78
N GLY A 75 -0.53 -4.91 -9.01
CA GLY A 75 0.18 -4.66 -10.26
C GLY A 75 0.35 -3.16 -10.55
N TRP A 76 0.29 -2.33 -9.52
CA TRP A 76 0.44 -0.88 -9.63
C TRP A 76 1.89 -0.51 -9.88
N ASP A 77 2.13 0.60 -10.58
CA ASP A 77 3.45 1.16 -10.89
C ASP A 77 4.02 2.02 -9.75
N ARG A 78 3.25 2.24 -8.69
CA ARG A 78 3.61 3.02 -7.50
C ARG A 78 2.70 2.62 -6.33
N PRO A 79 3.09 2.88 -5.08
CA PRO A 79 2.26 2.53 -3.93
C PRO A 79 0.99 3.38 -3.85
N GLY A 80 0.03 2.90 -3.08
CA GLY A 80 -1.17 3.66 -2.73
C GLY A 80 -0.90 4.78 -1.72
N TYR A 81 0.19 4.72 -0.95
CA TYR A 81 0.44 5.62 0.18
C TYR A 81 1.82 6.25 0.05
N ARG A 82 1.93 7.52 0.44
CA ARG A 82 3.18 8.26 0.59
C ARG A 82 3.87 7.85 1.88
N ASP A 83 3.13 7.85 2.98
CA ASP A 83 3.66 7.52 4.30
C ASP A 83 2.87 6.36 4.94
N LEU A 84 3.61 5.51 5.66
CA LEU A 84 3.07 4.51 6.58
C LEU A 84 3.43 4.93 8.01
N MET A 85 2.42 5.18 8.84
CA MET A 85 2.57 5.43 10.26
C MET A 85 2.41 4.12 11.03
N LEU A 86 3.49 3.67 11.67
CA LEU A 86 3.49 2.49 12.52
C LEU A 86 2.82 2.79 13.87
N ARG A 87 2.46 1.73 14.60
CA ARG A 87 1.72 1.84 15.87
C ARG A 87 2.51 2.58 16.96
N ASN A 88 3.84 2.54 16.90
CA ASN A 88 4.71 3.28 17.80
C ASN A 88 4.96 4.74 17.39
N GLY A 89 4.25 5.23 16.36
CA GLY A 89 4.39 6.58 15.84
C GLY A 89 5.56 6.77 14.87
N HIS A 90 6.38 5.73 14.62
CA HIS A 90 7.41 5.80 13.59
C HIS A 90 6.76 5.95 12.20
N ILE A 91 7.32 6.83 11.37
CA ILE A 91 6.84 7.08 10.01
C ILE A 91 7.83 6.49 9.01
N ILE A 92 7.33 5.63 8.12
CA ILE A 92 8.07 5.13 6.97
C ILE A 92 7.58 5.89 5.74
N ASN A 93 8.46 6.65 5.11
CA ASN A 93 8.20 7.27 3.82
C ASN A 93 8.41 6.22 2.69
N LEU A 94 7.39 6.03 1.86
CA LEU A 94 7.36 5.04 0.77
C LEU A 94 7.58 5.68 -0.61
N VAL A 95 7.26 6.96 -0.73
CA VAL A 95 7.45 7.76 -1.95
C VAL A 95 8.12 9.06 -1.53
N PRO A 96 9.28 9.41 -2.12
CA PRO A 96 9.93 10.69 -1.86
C PRO A 96 8.97 11.85 -2.07
N ASP A 97 9.08 12.85 -1.21
CA ASP A 97 8.25 14.05 -1.20
C ASP A 97 9.16 15.22 -0.83
N ASN A 98 9.09 16.28 -1.62
CA ASN A 98 9.89 17.48 -1.41
C ASN A 98 9.30 18.41 -0.32
N GLY A 99 8.05 18.16 0.09
CA GLY A 99 7.35 18.87 1.16
C GLY A 99 6.75 20.23 0.76
N ASP A 100 6.66 20.54 -0.53
CA ASP A 100 5.98 21.72 -1.03
C ASP A 100 4.45 21.53 -1.14
N ASP A 101 3.75 22.56 -1.60
CA ASP A 101 2.27 22.54 -1.72
C ASP A 101 1.77 21.85 -2.99
N TRP A 102 2.64 21.22 -3.77
CA TRP A 102 2.34 20.58 -5.04
C TRP A 102 2.61 19.08 -4.98
N ILE A 103 1.85 18.32 -5.77
CA ILE A 103 2.08 16.89 -5.97
C ILE A 103 2.67 16.72 -7.36
N ASP A 104 3.95 16.39 -7.39
CA ASP A 104 4.64 16.07 -8.62
C ASP A 104 4.36 14.64 -9.13
N PRO A 105 4.62 14.37 -10.42
CA PRO A 105 4.35 13.05 -10.99
C PRO A 105 5.07 11.88 -10.30
N ASP A 106 6.21 12.14 -9.66
CA ASP A 106 6.99 11.19 -8.85
C ASP A 106 6.53 11.09 -7.40
N GLU A 107 5.85 12.10 -6.86
CA GLU A 107 5.26 12.12 -5.51
C GLU A 107 3.86 11.48 -5.47
N MET A 108 3.20 11.41 -6.63
CA MET A 108 1.83 10.90 -6.75
C MET A 108 1.69 9.44 -6.33
N THR A 109 0.64 9.11 -5.56
CA THR A 109 0.31 7.74 -5.13
C THR A 109 -1.09 7.32 -5.59
N TRP A 110 -1.40 6.02 -5.56
CA TRP A 110 -2.69 5.46 -6.03
C TRP A 110 -3.69 5.13 -4.91
N GLY A 111 -3.74 5.95 -3.86
CA GLY A 111 -4.56 5.68 -2.67
C GLY A 111 -6.06 5.83 -2.90
N ALA A 112 -6.50 6.78 -3.73
CA ALA A 112 -7.91 7.05 -3.99
C ALA A 112 -8.19 7.48 -5.44
N LYS A 113 -8.91 6.62 -6.17
CA LYS A 113 -9.28 6.87 -7.56
C LYS A 113 -9.99 8.22 -7.72
N GLY A 114 -9.49 9.04 -8.64
CA GLY A 114 -10.11 10.31 -9.04
C GLY A 114 -9.55 11.55 -8.34
N ILE A 115 -8.79 11.39 -7.25
CA ILE A 115 -8.20 12.51 -6.50
C ILE A 115 -6.68 12.42 -6.35
N ASN A 116 -6.04 11.38 -6.89
CA ASN A 116 -4.62 11.11 -6.69
C ASN A 116 -3.67 12.27 -7.00
N SER A 117 -4.01 13.13 -7.96
CA SER A 117 -3.18 14.27 -8.34
C SER A 117 -3.26 15.46 -7.38
N ILE A 118 -4.21 15.47 -6.45
CA ILE A 118 -4.43 16.58 -5.49
C ILE A 118 -4.51 16.09 -4.04
N ALA A 119 -4.20 14.82 -3.80
CA ALA A 119 -4.31 14.19 -2.50
C ALA A 119 -3.02 13.45 -2.12
N SER A 120 -2.48 13.78 -0.95
CA SER A 120 -1.49 12.94 -0.28
C SER A 120 -2.18 11.84 0.49
N HIS A 121 -1.65 10.62 0.39
CA HIS A 121 -2.26 9.44 1.02
C HIS A 121 -1.34 8.92 2.11
N ILE A 122 -1.85 8.82 3.33
CA ILE A 122 -1.14 8.23 4.46
C ILE A 122 -1.86 6.95 4.90
N CYS A 123 -1.11 5.99 5.44
CA CYS A 123 -1.67 4.76 5.97
C CYS A 123 -1.29 4.60 7.44
N LEU A 124 -2.28 4.29 8.26
CA LEU A 124 -2.09 3.89 9.65
C LEU A 124 -1.96 2.37 9.74
N ALA A 125 -0.93 1.88 10.42
CA ALA A 125 -0.78 0.46 10.73
C ALA A 125 -1.92 -0.02 11.65
N GLY A 126 -2.52 -1.16 11.30
CA GLY A 126 -3.66 -1.73 12.03
C GLY A 126 -4.98 -1.56 11.31
N GLY A 127 -6.08 -1.63 12.07
CA GLY A 127 -7.46 -1.63 11.56
C GLY A 127 -8.27 -2.84 12.01
N ARG A 128 -7.60 -3.89 12.50
CA ARG A 128 -8.25 -5.06 13.09
C ARG A 128 -8.08 -5.14 14.61
N ASN A 129 -9.03 -5.79 15.26
CA ASN A 129 -8.94 -6.15 16.69
C ASN A 129 -8.12 -7.43 16.90
N SER A 130 -7.99 -7.85 18.15
CA SER A 130 -7.27 -9.08 18.55
C SER A 130 -7.91 -10.37 18.03
N GLU A 131 -9.20 -10.32 17.67
CA GLU A 131 -9.92 -11.44 17.05
C GLU A 131 -9.80 -11.43 15.52
N ASN A 132 -8.95 -10.53 14.98
CA ASN A 132 -8.71 -10.35 13.55
C ASN A 132 -9.96 -9.89 12.76
N GLU A 133 -10.90 -9.22 13.42
CA GLU A 133 -12.09 -8.65 12.82
C GLU A 133 -11.81 -7.22 12.31
N SER A 134 -12.39 -6.88 11.16
CA SER A 134 -12.36 -5.52 10.61
C SER A 134 -13.62 -4.76 11.02
N GLY A 135 -13.49 -3.51 11.45
CA GLY A 135 -14.63 -2.72 11.90
C GLY A 135 -14.24 -1.33 12.43
N VAL A 136 -15.23 -0.67 13.03
CA VAL A 136 -15.02 0.58 13.77
C VAL A 136 -14.89 0.24 15.25
N PHE A 137 -13.67 0.36 15.76
CA PHE A 137 -13.35 0.03 17.14
C PHE A 137 -13.00 1.28 17.94
N LYS A 138 -13.14 1.23 19.27
CA LYS A 138 -12.59 2.29 20.11
C LYS A 138 -11.07 2.19 20.10
N PHE A 139 -10.41 3.34 20.28
CA PHE A 139 -8.94 3.41 20.27
C PHE A 139 -8.28 2.34 21.16
N ARG A 140 -8.77 2.15 22.39
CA ARG A 140 -8.23 1.18 23.35
C ARG A 140 -8.59 -0.29 23.08
N GLU A 141 -9.47 -0.57 22.11
CA GLU A 141 -9.77 -1.94 21.68
C GLU A 141 -8.76 -2.46 20.65
N ILE A 142 -8.13 -1.53 19.91
CA ILE A 142 -7.15 -1.87 18.87
C ILE A 142 -5.73 -1.41 19.22
N TYR A 143 -5.54 -0.44 20.11
CA TYR A 143 -4.22 0.04 20.56
C TYR A 143 -4.08 -0.08 22.08
N ASN A 144 -2.91 -0.55 22.53
CA ASN A 144 -2.53 -0.57 23.95
C ASN A 144 -1.23 0.24 24.18
N ASP A 145 -0.92 0.56 25.45
CA ASP A 145 0.21 1.42 25.78
C ASP A 145 1.58 0.81 25.38
N ALA A 146 1.70 -0.52 25.34
CA ALA A 146 2.93 -1.20 24.93
C ALA A 146 3.24 -0.97 23.44
N MET A 147 2.22 -0.79 22.61
CA MET A 147 2.38 -0.51 21.17
C MET A 147 2.95 0.88 20.88
N PHE A 148 2.90 1.81 21.84
CA PHE A 148 3.42 3.18 21.70
C PHE A 148 4.82 3.38 22.29
N THR A 149 5.31 2.44 23.07
CA THR A 149 6.52 2.58 23.89
C THR A 149 7.65 1.63 23.49
N SER A 150 7.44 0.85 22.41
CA SER A 150 8.40 -0.07 21.79
C SER A 150 8.97 0.46 20.48
#